data_AF-A0A753BA73-F1
#
_entry.id   AF-A0A753BA73-F1
#
_cell.length_a   1.000
_cell.length_b   1.000
_cell.length_c   1.000
_cell.angle_alpha   90.00
_cell.angle_beta   90.00
_cell.angle_gamma   90.00
#
_symmetry.space_group_name_H-M   'P 1'
#
loop_
_entity.id
_entity.type
_entity.pdbx_description
1 polymer ?
#
loop_
_entity_poly.entity_id
_entity_poly.type
_entity_poly.pdbx_seq_one_letter_code
_entity_poly.pdbx_strand_id
1 'polypeptide(L)'
;MMMVLGLYVFMLRTVPYQELQYQRSWRHAANSRVNRRPSTQFLGPDNDSLTLSGVLLPEVTGGRLSLLALEQMAELGKAWPLIEGSGTIYGMFVIESLSQTKTEFFASGMPRRIEFTITLKRVDESLSDMFGSLSDQLSNLQDSAASAIGGIKNTVGGLLQ
;
A
#
# COMPACT_ATOMS: atom_id res chain seq x y z
N MET A 1 11.30 -12.34 -1.58
CA MET A 1 10.14 -11.43 -1.49
C MET A 1 10.29 -10.67 -0.19
N MET A 2 10.23 -9.34 -0.20
CA MET A 2 10.48 -8.51 0.98
C MET A 2 9.17 -8.11 1.68
N MET A 3 8.18 -7.69 0.91
CA MET A 3 6.86 -7.26 1.39
C MET A 3 5.86 -7.32 0.23
N VAL A 4 4.57 -7.34 0.55
CA VAL A 4 3.48 -7.14 -0.41
C VAL A 4 2.50 -6.11 0.12
N LEU A 5 2.08 -5.21 -0.76
CA LEU A 5 0.99 -4.26 -0.56
C LEU A 5 -0.11 -4.62 -1.56
N GLY A 6 -1.15 -5.31 -1.10
CA GLY A 6 -2.22 -5.81 -1.96
C GLY A 6 -1.70 -6.81 -3.00
N LEU A 7 -1.70 -6.39 -4.27
CA LEU A 7 -1.16 -7.17 -5.39
C LEU A 7 0.28 -6.81 -5.75
N TYR A 8 0.82 -5.75 -5.15
CA TYR A 8 2.15 -5.25 -5.47
C TYR A 8 3.21 -5.89 -4.58
N VAL A 9 4.18 -6.56 -5.20
CA VAL A 9 5.25 -7.26 -4.50
C VAL A 9 6.55 -6.46 -4.53
N PHE A 10 7.04 -6.11 -3.34
CA PHE A 10 8.38 -5.56 -3.14
C PHE A 10 9.41 -6.69 -3.19
N MET A 11 10.28 -6.62 -4.19
CA MET A 11 11.38 -7.57 -4.40
C MET A 11 12.57 -6.87 -5.07
N LEU A 12 13.73 -7.53 -5.06
CA LEU A 12 14.97 -7.01 -5.66
C LEU A 12 14.84 -6.65 -7.14
N ARG A 13 13.87 -7.21 -7.88
CA ARG A 13 13.63 -6.90 -9.30
C ARG A 13 12.55 -5.83 -9.54
N THR A 14 11.84 -5.37 -8.51
CA THR A 14 10.80 -4.34 -8.60
C THR A 14 11.27 -3.08 -7.90
N VAL A 15 10.83 -2.89 -6.65
CA VAL A 15 11.17 -1.77 -5.79
C VAL A 15 11.69 -2.38 -4.48
N PRO A 16 13.01 -2.58 -4.34
CA PRO A 16 13.58 -2.98 -3.07
C PRO A 16 13.67 -1.76 -2.14
N TYR A 17 13.04 -1.82 -0.98
CA TYR A 17 13.30 -0.87 0.11
C TYR A 17 14.54 -1.32 0.88
N GLN A 18 15.33 -0.38 1.38
CA GLN A 18 16.50 -0.68 2.22
C GLN A 18 16.19 -0.46 3.71
N GLU A 19 15.25 0.43 4.00
CA GLU A 19 14.85 0.75 5.35
C GLU A 19 13.32 0.72 5.47
N LEU A 20 12.87 0.14 6.57
CA LEU A 20 11.47 0.06 6.98
C LEU A 20 11.39 0.67 8.37
N GLN A 21 10.68 1.78 8.47
CA GLN A 21 10.37 2.43 9.74
C GLN A 21 8.89 2.25 10.04
N TYR A 22 8.58 1.59 11.15
CA TYR A 22 7.20 1.39 11.59
C TYR A 22 6.96 2.12 12.90
N GLN A 23 6.03 3.08 12.88
CA GLN A 23 5.69 3.92 14.01
C GLN A 23 4.26 3.62 14.47
N ARG A 24 4.16 3.20 15.73
CA ARG A 24 2.89 2.91 16.39
C ARG A 24 2.66 3.88 17.54
N SER A 25 1.49 4.48 17.54
CA SER A 25 1.13 5.52 18.50
C SER A 25 -0.10 5.08 19.30
N TRP A 26 -0.15 5.50 20.57
CA TRP A 26 -1.25 5.20 21.47
C TRP A 26 -1.73 6.48 22.14
N ARG A 27 -3.05 6.64 22.23
CA ARG A 27 -3.66 7.85 22.77
C ARG A 27 -3.84 7.71 24.28
N HIS A 28 -3.20 8.60 25.01
CA HIS A 28 -3.32 8.72 26.47
C HIS A 28 -3.82 10.12 26.85
N ALA A 29 -5.07 10.23 27.26
CA ALA A 29 -5.61 11.51 27.75
C ALA A 29 -5.11 11.77 29.18
N ALA A 30 -4.42 12.89 29.38
CA ALA A 30 -3.94 13.31 30.70
C ALA A 30 -4.92 14.28 31.35
N ASN A 31 -5.29 14.02 32.59
CA ASN A 31 -6.11 14.90 33.42
C ASN A 31 -5.27 15.48 34.56
N SER A 32 -5.14 16.81 34.56
CA SER A 32 -4.34 17.57 35.54
C SER A 32 -4.97 17.52 36.93
N ARG A 33 -4.12 17.38 37.95
CA ARG A 33 -4.54 17.31 39.35
C ARG A 33 -3.72 18.31 40.17
N VAL A 34 -4.36 18.98 41.12
CA VAL A 34 -3.69 19.96 41.99
C VAL A 34 -2.60 19.25 42.82
N ASN A 35 -1.36 19.75 42.71
CA ASN A 35 -0.17 19.27 43.42
C ASN A 35 0.09 17.76 43.31
N ARG A 36 -0.32 17.12 42.20
CA ARG A 36 -0.02 15.71 41.90
C ARG A 36 0.32 15.56 40.42
N ARG A 37 0.95 14.45 40.07
CA ARG A 37 1.14 14.08 38.66
C ARG A 37 -0.23 13.90 37.98
N PRO A 38 -0.39 14.34 36.72
CA PRO A 38 -1.60 14.11 35.94
C PRO A 38 -1.96 12.63 35.89
N SER A 39 -3.25 12.31 35.96
CA SER A 39 -3.75 10.95 35.75
C SER A 39 -3.89 10.71 34.25
N THR A 40 -3.39 9.59 33.73
CA THR A 40 -3.48 9.25 32.31
C THR A 40 -4.52 8.15 32.09
N GLN A 41 -5.43 8.35 31.14
CA GLN A 41 -6.40 7.33 30.69
C GLN A 41 -6.04 6.86 29.28
N PHE A 42 -5.98 5.54 29.09
CA PHE A 42 -5.76 4.94 27.78
C PHE A 42 -7.05 5.00 26.95
N LEU A 43 -6.98 5.69 25.81
CA LEU A 43 -8.10 5.86 24.87
C LEU A 43 -8.04 4.85 23.71
N GLY A 44 -6.96 4.11 23.58
CA GLY A 44 -6.75 3.12 22.53
C GLY A 44 -5.59 3.46 21.59
N PRO A 45 -5.37 2.62 20.56
CA PRO A 45 -4.42 2.88 19.49
C PRO A 45 -4.74 4.17 18.73
N ASP A 46 -3.71 4.77 18.16
CA ASP A 46 -3.82 5.84 17.16
C ASP A 46 -3.59 5.25 15.75
N ASN A 47 -3.56 6.11 14.74
CA ASN A 47 -3.16 5.71 13.39
C ASN A 47 -1.66 5.42 13.35
N ASP A 48 -1.32 4.21 12.91
CA ASP A 48 0.06 3.80 12.70
C ASP A 48 0.55 4.30 11.35
N SER A 49 1.82 4.68 11.27
CA SER A 49 2.48 5.03 10.02
C SER A 49 3.64 4.06 9.75
N LEU A 50 3.82 3.72 8.47
CA LEU A 50 4.90 2.88 8.01
C LEU A 50 5.60 3.58 6.84
N THR A 51 6.90 3.80 6.98
CA THR A 51 7.72 4.46 5.96
C THR A 51 8.70 3.47 5.37
N LEU A 52 8.67 3.35 4.04
CA LEU A 52 9.62 2.55 3.26
C LEU A 52 10.51 3.48 2.46
N SER A 53 11.82 3.38 2.66
CA SER A 53 12.81 4.17 1.94
C SER A 53 13.78 3.26 1.20
N GLY A 54 14.21 3.72 0.02
CA GLY A 54 15.19 3.00 -0.76
C GLY A 54 15.73 3.78 -1.96
N VAL A 55 16.69 3.18 -2.63
CA VAL A 55 17.40 3.67 -3.79
C VAL A 55 17.25 2.65 -4.90
N LEU A 56 16.67 3.10 -6.00
CA LEU A 56 16.57 2.37 -7.24
C LEU A 56 17.66 2.85 -8.19
N LEU A 57 18.38 1.89 -8.76
CA LEU A 57 19.29 2.12 -9.88
C LEU A 57 18.65 1.48 -11.11
N PRO A 58 17.92 2.24 -11.97
CA PRO A 58 17.08 1.65 -13.02
C PRO A 58 17.83 0.77 -14.02
N GLU A 59 19.13 1.04 -14.27
CA GLU A 59 19.96 0.20 -15.16
C GLU A 59 20.19 -1.22 -14.62
N VAL A 60 20.22 -1.37 -13.30
CA VAL A 60 20.57 -2.64 -12.63
C VAL A 60 19.32 -3.34 -12.10
N THR A 61 18.42 -2.56 -11.49
CA THR A 61 17.27 -3.09 -10.75
C THR A 61 16.02 -3.16 -11.63
N GLY A 62 15.96 -2.38 -12.72
CA GLY A 62 14.69 -2.03 -13.34
C GLY A 62 13.86 -1.16 -12.38
N GLY A 63 12.54 -1.15 -12.53
CA GLY A 63 11.66 -0.61 -11.47
C GLY A 63 11.06 0.77 -11.73
N ARG A 64 11.38 1.45 -12.84
CA ARG A 64 10.71 2.73 -13.18
C ARG A 64 9.20 2.56 -13.40
N LEU A 65 8.81 1.50 -14.12
CA LEU A 65 7.40 1.13 -14.29
C LEU A 65 6.77 0.64 -12.97
N SER A 66 7.58 0.05 -12.09
CA SER A 66 7.13 -0.42 -10.79
C SER A 66 6.84 0.72 -9.82
N LEU A 67 7.54 1.86 -9.93
CA LEU A 67 7.18 3.10 -9.22
C LEU A 67 5.89 3.71 -9.78
N LEU A 68 5.72 3.73 -11.10
CA LEU A 68 4.48 4.20 -11.73
C LEU A 68 3.26 3.37 -11.31
N ALA A 69 3.43 2.05 -11.17
CA ALA A 69 2.36 1.19 -10.65
C ALA A 69 1.98 1.54 -9.20
N LEU A 70 2.95 1.92 -8.36
CA LEU A 70 2.68 2.39 -7.00
C LEU A 70 1.98 3.76 -7.00
N GLU A 71 2.35 4.67 -7.91
CA GLU A 71 1.64 5.93 -8.12
C GLU A 71 0.18 5.67 -8.48
N GLN A 72 -0.08 4.78 -9.45
CA GLN A 72 -1.44 4.43 -9.86
C GLN A 72 -2.23 3.77 -8.71
N MET A 73 -1.59 2.93 -7.89
CA MET A 73 -2.24 2.36 -6.71
C MET A 73 -2.59 3.42 -5.66
N ALA A 74 -1.76 4.46 -5.52
CA ALA A 74 -2.03 5.58 -4.64
C ALA A 74 -3.21 6.42 -5.17
N GLU A 75 -3.29 6.65 -6.48
CA GLU A 75 -4.40 7.36 -7.12
C GLU A 75 -5.76 6.65 -6.95
N LEU A 76 -5.77 5.32 -6.83
CA LEU A 76 -6.99 4.57 -6.52
C LEU A 76 -7.53 4.86 -5.11
N GLY A 77 -6.70 5.33 -4.18
CA GLY A 77 -7.09 5.67 -2.81
C GLY A 77 -7.62 4.49 -1.98
N LYS A 78 -7.45 3.25 -2.46
CA LYS A 78 -7.95 2.05 -1.80
C LYS A 78 -6.98 1.60 -0.70
N ALA A 79 -7.53 1.04 0.36
CA ALA A 79 -6.75 0.36 1.38
C ALA A 79 -6.34 -1.04 0.89
N TRP A 80 -5.08 -1.39 1.11
CA TRP A 80 -4.49 -2.65 0.67
C TRP A 80 -3.89 -3.39 1.86
N PRO A 81 -3.98 -4.74 1.90
CA PRO A 81 -3.34 -5.51 2.94
C PRO A 81 -1.82 -5.40 2.80
N LEU A 82 -1.15 -5.10 3.91
CA LEU A 82 0.30 -5.03 3.99
C LEU A 82 0.84 -6.25 4.74
N ILE A 83 1.65 -7.04 4.04
CA ILE A 83 2.20 -8.29 4.57
C ILE A 83 3.70 -8.32 4.31
N GLU A 84 4.48 -8.57 5.36
CA GLU A 84 5.92 -8.74 5.27
C GLU A 84 6.28 -10.10 4.68
N GLY A 85 7.40 -10.17 3.97
CA GLY A 85 7.97 -11.42 3.46
C GLY A 85 8.38 -12.41 4.55
N SER A 86 8.53 -11.96 5.81
CA SER A 86 8.74 -12.81 6.99
C SER A 86 7.46 -13.49 7.48
N GLY A 87 6.28 -13.08 7.00
CA GLY A 87 4.97 -13.61 7.40
C GLY A 87 4.18 -12.71 8.35
N THR A 88 4.74 -11.58 8.80
CA THR A 88 4.02 -10.61 9.64
C THR A 88 2.95 -9.88 8.84
N ILE A 89 1.70 -9.91 9.32
CA ILE A 89 0.58 -9.15 8.73
C ILE A 89 0.44 -7.84 9.52
N TYR A 90 0.61 -6.70 8.85
CA TYR A 90 0.48 -5.38 9.47
C TYR A 90 -0.97 -4.86 9.50
N GLY A 91 -1.81 -5.32 8.55
CA GLY A 91 -3.20 -4.88 8.40
C GLY A 91 -3.43 -4.10 7.10
N MET A 92 -4.48 -3.29 7.03
CA MET A 92 -4.79 -2.47 5.87
C MET A 92 -4.09 -1.11 5.90
N PHE A 93 -3.42 -0.80 4.80
CA PHE A 93 -2.69 0.45 4.62
C PHE A 93 -3.12 1.16 3.34
N VAL A 94 -3.15 2.49 3.42
CA VAL A 94 -3.30 3.38 2.26
C VAL A 94 -1.96 4.08 2.04
N ILE A 95 -1.63 4.33 0.77
CA ILE A 95 -0.47 5.15 0.40
C ILE A 95 -0.84 6.61 0.65
N GLU A 96 -0.16 7.25 1.60
CA GLU A 96 -0.39 8.66 1.94
C GLU A 96 0.51 9.56 1.10
N SER A 97 1.77 9.19 0.90
CA SER A 97 2.68 9.93 0.05
C SER A 97 3.72 9.03 -0.62
N LEU A 98 4.15 9.45 -1.80
CA LEU A 98 5.31 8.90 -2.50
C LEU A 98 6.19 10.08 -2.93
N SER A 99 7.39 10.15 -2.37
CA SER A 99 8.42 11.10 -2.77
C SER A 99 9.47 10.38 -3.60
N GLN A 100 9.91 11.01 -4.69
CA GLN A 100 10.98 10.51 -5.55
C GLN A 100 12.01 11.61 -5.82
N THR A 101 13.27 11.34 -5.49
CA THR A 101 14.40 12.22 -5.79
C THR A 101 15.25 11.55 -6.87
N LYS A 102 15.25 12.15 -8.06
CA LYS A 102 15.96 11.65 -9.24
C LYS A 102 17.31 12.37 -9.35
N THR A 103 18.39 11.60 -9.35
CA THR A 103 19.77 12.10 -9.43
C THR A 103 20.55 11.35 -10.51
N GLU A 104 21.68 11.93 -10.94
CA GLU A 104 22.54 11.39 -11.99
C GLU A 104 21.77 11.14 -13.29
N PHE A 105 21.66 12.16 -14.15
CA PHE A 105 20.90 12.03 -15.40
C PHE A 105 21.80 11.64 -16.57
N PHE A 106 21.28 10.79 -17.44
CA PHE A 106 21.88 10.55 -18.76
C PHE A 106 21.76 11.78 -19.65
N ALA A 107 22.55 11.81 -20.73
CA ALA A 107 22.38 12.79 -21.81
C ALA A 107 20.96 12.76 -22.43
N SER A 108 20.26 11.62 -22.33
CA SER A 108 18.86 11.47 -22.73
C SER A 108 17.83 12.03 -21.72
N GLY A 109 18.28 12.54 -20.57
CA GLY A 109 17.42 13.03 -19.49
C GLY A 109 16.82 11.94 -18.59
N MET A 110 17.17 10.66 -18.80
CA MET A 110 16.73 9.58 -17.93
C MET A 110 17.56 9.53 -16.64
N PRO A 111 16.95 9.36 -15.45
CA PRO A 111 17.67 9.26 -14.19
C PRO A 111 18.35 7.91 -14.02
N ARG A 112 19.59 7.92 -13.51
CA ARG A 112 20.38 6.74 -13.18
C ARG A 112 20.20 6.31 -11.74
N ARG A 113 19.83 7.23 -10.86
CA ARG A 113 19.54 6.98 -9.45
C ARG A 113 18.22 7.62 -9.09
N ILE A 114 17.35 6.85 -8.44
CA ILE A 114 16.05 7.31 -7.96
C ILE A 114 15.93 6.91 -6.51
N GLU A 115 15.96 7.87 -5.62
CA GLU A 115 15.66 7.66 -4.20
C GLU A 115 14.15 7.80 -4.04
N PHE A 116 13.53 6.84 -3.36
CA PHE A 116 12.10 6.88 -3.11
C PHE A 116 11.83 6.74 -1.62
N THR A 117 10.80 7.45 -1.18
CA THR A 117 10.23 7.32 0.16
C THR A 117 8.73 7.20 0.02
N ILE A 118 8.17 6.12 0.54
CA ILE A 118 6.72 5.86 0.57
C ILE A 118 6.28 5.93 2.02
N THR A 119 5.26 6.76 2.30
CA THR A 119 4.57 6.73 3.58
C THR A 119 3.22 6.06 3.42
N LEU A 120 3.01 5.04 4.24
CA LEU A 120 1.78 4.29 4.35
C LEU A 120 1.14 4.62 5.69
N LYS A 121 -0.18 4.77 5.69
CA LYS A 121 -0.97 5.00 6.89
C LYS A 121 -1.92 3.83 7.10
N ARG A 122 -1.98 3.31 8.32
CA ARG A 122 -2.89 2.23 8.69
C ARG A 122 -4.32 2.76 8.74
N VAL A 123 -5.25 2.06 8.10
CA VAL A 123 -6.67 2.44 7.99
C VAL A 123 -7.60 1.40 8.62
N ASP A 124 -7.06 0.38 9.29
CA ASP A 124 -7.85 -0.71 9.88
C ASP A 124 -8.96 -0.22 10.83
N GLU A 125 -10.21 -0.59 10.48
CA GLU A 125 -11.14 -1.23 11.42
C GLU A 125 -10.77 -2.74 11.54
N SER A 126 -11.35 -3.47 12.48
CA SER A 126 -10.84 -4.76 12.96
C SER A 126 -10.46 -5.79 11.86
N LEU A 127 -9.61 -6.78 12.19
CA LEU A 127 -9.25 -7.89 11.26
C LEU A 127 -10.46 -8.58 10.60
N SER A 128 -11.61 -8.61 11.28
CA SER A 128 -12.86 -9.14 10.72
C SER A 128 -13.40 -8.31 9.55
N ASP A 129 -13.29 -6.97 9.64
CA ASP A 129 -13.70 -6.04 8.59
C ASP A 129 -12.75 -6.12 7.38
N MET A 130 -11.48 -6.49 7.64
CA MET A 130 -10.49 -6.77 6.61
C MET A 130 -10.85 -7.99 5.75
N PHE A 131 -11.29 -9.09 6.37
CA PHE A 131 -11.77 -10.26 5.64
C PHE A 131 -13.05 -9.98 4.85
N GLY A 132 -13.99 -9.22 5.43
CA GLY A 132 -15.21 -8.81 4.74
C GLY A 132 -14.93 -7.96 3.50
N SER A 133 -14.10 -6.91 3.64
CA SER A 133 -13.73 -6.05 2.51
C SER A 133 -12.97 -6.79 1.40
N LEU A 134 -12.13 -7.77 1.74
CA LEU A 134 -11.43 -8.59 0.75
C LEU A 134 -12.39 -9.55 0.03
N SER A 135 -13.34 -10.17 0.74
CA SER A 135 -14.37 -11.00 0.10
C SER A 135 -15.28 -10.19 -0.80
N ASP A 136 -15.62 -8.96 -0.40
CA ASP A 136 -16.45 -8.05 -1.21
C ASP A 136 -15.70 -7.58 -2.45
N GLN A 137 -14.40 -7.33 -2.36
CA GLN A 137 -13.59 -7.02 -3.55
C GLN A 137 -13.49 -8.20 -4.50
N LEU A 138 -13.38 -9.42 -3.99
CA LEU A 138 -13.31 -10.63 -4.82
C LEU A 138 -14.64 -10.92 -5.51
N SER A 139 -15.77 -10.79 -4.81
CA SER A 139 -17.11 -10.99 -5.40
C SER A 139 -17.38 -9.96 -6.51
N ASN A 140 -17.07 -8.69 -6.29
CA ASN A 140 -17.23 -7.64 -7.30
C ASN A 140 -16.38 -7.89 -8.56
N LEU A 141 -15.18 -8.46 -8.43
CA LEU A 141 -14.36 -8.87 -9.57
C LEU A 141 -14.96 -10.07 -10.31
N GLN A 142 -15.48 -11.06 -9.58
CA GLN A 142 -16.17 -12.21 -10.16
C GLN A 142 -17.42 -11.79 -10.94
N ASP A 143 -18.23 -10.90 -10.39
CA ASP A 143 -19.45 -10.41 -11.02
C ASP A 143 -19.15 -9.58 -12.27
N SER A 144 -18.08 -8.78 -12.22
CA SER A 144 -17.57 -8.05 -13.39
C SER A 144 -17.12 -9.00 -14.50
N ALA A 145 -16.41 -10.09 -14.16
CA ALA A 145 -15.98 -11.09 -15.13
C ALA A 145 -17.16 -11.92 -15.68
N ALA A 146 -18.12 -12.31 -14.83
CA ALA A 146 -19.32 -13.03 -15.23
C ALA A 146 -20.19 -12.20 -16.18
N SER A 147 -20.34 -10.90 -15.91
CA SER A 147 -21.08 -9.96 -16.76
C SER A 147 -20.42 -9.79 -18.13
N ALA A 148 -19.09 -9.72 -18.18
CA ALA A 148 -18.35 -9.65 -19.44
C ALA A 148 -18.53 -10.91 -20.29
N ILE A 149 -18.49 -12.11 -19.68
CA ILE A 149 -18.72 -13.38 -20.39
C ILE A 149 -20.19 -13.50 -20.86
N GLY A 150 -21.15 -13.09 -20.03
CA GLY A 150 -22.57 -13.05 -20.41
C GLY A 150 -22.85 -12.12 -21.59
N GLY A 151 -22.23 -10.94 -21.61
CA GLY A 151 -22.35 -9.98 -22.73
C GLY A 151 -21.81 -10.52 -24.05
N ILE A 152 -20.71 -11.29 -24.02
CA ILE A 152 -20.14 -11.93 -25.21
C ILE A 152 -21.06 -13.07 -25.71
N LYS A 153 -21.65 -13.84 -24.79
CA LYS A 153 -22.56 -14.94 -25.17
C LYS A 153 -23.84 -14.41 -25.84
N ASN A 154 -24.37 -13.27 -25.39
CA ASN A 154 -25.58 -12.66 -25.95
C ASN A 154 -25.32 -11.99 -27.32
N THR A 155 -24.14 -11.42 -27.53
CA THR A 155 -23.78 -10.82 -28.83
C THR A 155 -23.48 -11.87 -29.90
N VAL A 156 -22.83 -12.99 -29.53
CA VAL A 156 -22.59 -14.11 -30.46
C VAL A 156 -23.87 -14.91 -30.73
N GLY A 157 -24.78 -15.03 -29.75
CA GLY A 157 -26.08 -15.67 -29.94
C GLY A 157 -27.05 -14.90 -30.82
N GLY A 158 -26.97 -13.56 -30.84
CA GLY A 158 -27.80 -12.70 -31.70
C GLY A 158 -27.32 -12.59 -33.16
N LEU A 159 -26.12 -13.06 -33.49
CA LEU A 159 -25.53 -13.03 -34.84
C LEU A 159 -25.75 -14.33 -35.63
N LEU A 160 -26.36 -15.36 -35.02
CA LEU A 160 -26.65 -16.65 -35.64
C LEU A 160 -28.17 -16.94 -35.75
N GLN A 161 -29.00 -15.90 -35.72
CA GLN A 161 -30.44 -16.00 -36.00
C GLN A 161 -30.81 -15.16 -37.22
#